data_AF-A0A173L2L1-F1
#
_entry.id   AF-A0A173L2L1-F1
#
_cell.length_a   1.000
_cell.length_b   1.000
_cell.length_c   1.000
_cell.angle_alpha   90.00
_cell.angle_beta   90.00
_cell.angle_gamma   90.00
#
_symmetry.space_group_name_H-M   'P 1'
#
loop_
_entity.id
_entity.type
_entity.pdbx_description
1 polymer ?
#
loop_
_entity_poly.entity_id
_entity_poly.type
_entity_poly.pdbx_seq_one_letter_code
_entity_poly.pdbx_strand_id
1 'polypeptide(L)'
;MVEFDKRHRERGIRAVAVHPGGIKTELQRHYPAEEEQALVDSINKANVQAGLPPFQYKTVEQGAATSVWAALVADADAVGGRYCEDCHVAQVADGEGLRGGVRPDAIDPDRASALWSKAEEMVGERY
;
A
#
# COMPACT_ATOMS: atom_id res chain seq x y z
N MET A 1 -1.92 5.99 -7.23
CA MET A 1 -1.55 7.25 -6.55
C MET A 1 -0.74 8.17 -7.46
N VAL A 2 0.41 7.74 -8.01
CA VAL A 2 1.37 8.60 -8.71
C VAL A 2 0.74 9.38 -9.88
N GLU A 3 0.15 8.67 -10.84
CA GLU A 3 -0.39 9.33 -12.03
C GLU A 3 -1.63 10.17 -11.73
N PHE A 4 -2.53 9.68 -10.87
CA PHE A 4 -3.71 10.45 -10.45
C PHE A 4 -3.30 11.75 -9.75
N ASP A 5 -2.36 11.69 -8.79
CA ASP A 5 -1.87 12.87 -8.07
C ASP A 5 -1.23 13.88 -9.03
N LYS A 6 -0.35 13.41 -9.92
CA LYS A 6 0.30 14.23 -10.94
C LYS A 6 -0.70 15.02 -11.78
N ARG A 7 -1.80 14.39 -12.22
CA ARG A 7 -2.82 15.02 -13.07
C ARG A 7 -3.72 16.00 -12.34
N HIS A 8 -3.99 15.77 -11.07
CA HIS A 8 -5.04 16.51 -10.35
C HIS A 8 -4.52 17.45 -9.25
N ARG A 9 -3.22 17.40 -8.91
CA ARG A 9 -2.63 18.29 -7.89
C ARG A 9 -2.81 19.77 -8.17
N GLU A 10 -2.79 20.19 -9.44
CA GLU A 10 -3.00 21.60 -9.83
C GLU A 10 -4.43 22.08 -9.57
N ARG A 11 -5.38 21.14 -9.42
CA ARG A 11 -6.77 21.40 -9.03
C ARG A 11 -6.98 21.31 -7.52
N GLY A 12 -5.90 21.22 -6.73
CA GLY A 12 -5.96 21.06 -5.28
C GLY A 12 -6.36 19.66 -4.82
N ILE A 13 -6.31 18.65 -5.69
CA ILE A 13 -6.68 17.27 -5.36
C ILE A 13 -5.41 16.44 -5.21
N ARG A 14 -5.26 15.77 -4.07
CA ARG A 14 -4.13 14.87 -3.78
C ARG A 14 -4.58 13.42 -3.69
N ALA A 15 -3.77 12.51 -4.21
CA ALA A 15 -4.05 11.08 -4.16
C ALA A 15 -2.95 10.31 -3.43
N VAL A 16 -3.35 9.52 -2.45
CA VAL A 16 -2.46 8.74 -1.59
C VAL A 16 -2.88 7.26 -1.66
N ALA A 17 -1.90 6.35 -1.68
CA ALA A 17 -2.18 4.92 -1.45
C ALA A 17 -1.89 4.59 0.00
N VAL A 18 -2.68 3.69 0.58
CA VAL A 18 -2.54 3.26 1.97
C VAL A 18 -2.49 1.74 2.07
N HIS A 19 -1.63 1.24 2.95
CA HIS A 19 -1.59 -0.16 3.34
C HIS A 19 -2.09 -0.30 4.78
N PRO A 20 -3.13 -1.12 5.00
CA PRO A 20 -3.75 -1.22 6.32
C PRO A 20 -2.94 -2.17 7.24
N GLY A 21 -2.07 -3.00 6.68
CA GLY A 21 -1.37 -4.09 7.36
C GLY A 21 -2.17 -5.40 7.28
N GLY A 22 -1.69 -6.43 7.96
CA GLY A 22 -2.38 -7.72 8.01
C GLY A 22 -3.56 -7.67 8.98
N ILE A 23 -4.79 -7.68 8.48
CA ILE A 23 -6.03 -7.63 9.26
C ILE A 23 -6.95 -8.75 8.81
N LYS A 24 -7.66 -9.35 9.77
CA LYS A 24 -8.70 -10.33 9.52
C LYS A 24 -10.00 -9.62 9.16
N THR A 25 -10.46 -9.84 7.92
CA THR A 25 -11.74 -9.34 7.42
C THR A 25 -12.45 -10.46 6.65
N GLU A 26 -13.61 -10.18 6.09
CA GLU A 26 -14.30 -11.13 5.21
C GLU A 26 -13.55 -11.41 3.90
N LEU A 27 -12.47 -10.67 3.58
CA LEU A 27 -11.62 -10.97 2.42
C LEU A 27 -11.07 -12.40 2.47
N GLN A 28 -10.74 -12.89 3.68
CA GLN A 28 -10.15 -14.22 3.88
C GLN A 28 -11.20 -15.33 4.12
N ARG A 29 -12.50 -15.07 3.98
CA ARG A 29 -13.58 -16.04 4.32
C ARG A 29 -13.53 -17.38 3.56
N HIS A 30 -12.86 -17.41 2.41
CA HIS A 30 -12.66 -18.61 1.60
C HIS A 30 -11.19 -19.02 1.53
N TYR A 31 -10.35 -18.45 2.39
CA TYR A 31 -8.93 -18.77 2.43
C TYR A 31 -8.74 -20.00 3.33
N PRO A 32 -8.23 -21.13 2.81
CA PRO A 32 -8.01 -22.33 3.61
C PRO A 32 -7.06 -22.04 4.78
N ALA A 33 -7.36 -22.62 5.95
CA ALA A 33 -6.58 -22.37 7.16
C ALA A 33 -5.12 -22.82 6.98
N GLU A 34 -4.85 -23.91 6.25
CA GLU A 34 -3.48 -24.33 5.94
C GLU A 34 -2.70 -23.32 5.11
N GLU A 35 -3.34 -22.66 4.14
CA GLU A 35 -2.68 -21.68 3.27
C GLU A 35 -2.37 -20.40 4.04
N GLU A 36 -3.30 -19.99 4.91
CA GLU A 36 -3.08 -18.86 5.80
C GLU A 36 -1.91 -19.09 6.76
N GLN A 37 -1.85 -20.28 7.36
CA GLN A 37 -0.74 -20.63 8.24
C GLN A 37 0.58 -20.65 7.47
N ALA A 38 0.61 -21.22 6.26
CA ALA A 38 1.80 -21.23 5.41
C ALA A 38 2.26 -19.80 5.05
N LEU A 39 1.33 -18.88 4.78
CA LEU A 39 1.65 -17.47 4.55
C LEU A 39 2.29 -16.84 5.80
N VAL A 40 1.67 -17.01 6.97
CA VAL A 40 2.20 -16.49 8.25
C VAL A 40 3.59 -17.06 8.54
N ASP A 41 3.81 -18.35 8.31
CA ASP A 41 5.10 -19.01 8.50
C ASP A 41 6.18 -18.45 7.56
N SER A 42 5.82 -18.19 6.29
CA SER A 42 6.75 -17.58 5.33
C SER A 42 7.16 -16.15 5.74
N ILE A 43 6.20 -15.36 6.22
CA ILE A 43 6.46 -14.01 6.73
C ILE A 43 7.35 -14.08 7.97
N ASN A 44 7.07 -14.98 8.91
CA ASN A 44 7.87 -15.14 10.12
C ASN A 44 9.30 -15.59 9.81
N LYS A 45 9.48 -16.50 8.84
CA LYS A 45 10.81 -16.91 8.36
C LYS A 45 11.60 -15.72 7.81
N ALA A 46 10.96 -14.88 6.98
CA ALA A 46 11.58 -13.67 6.45
C ALA A 46 11.91 -12.65 7.57
N ASN A 47 11.01 -12.48 8.54
CA ASN A 47 11.25 -11.59 9.68
C ASN A 47 12.44 -12.02 10.51
N VAL A 48 12.62 -13.32 10.78
CA VAL A 48 13.81 -13.83 11.49
C VAL A 48 15.09 -13.48 10.74
N GLN A 49 15.13 -13.66 9.42
CA GLN A 49 16.29 -13.31 8.60
C GLN A 49 16.59 -11.81 8.62
N ALA A 50 15.56 -10.98 8.75
CA ALA A 50 15.66 -9.52 8.82
C ALA A 50 15.83 -8.96 10.24
N GLY A 51 15.85 -9.79 11.28
CA GLY A 51 15.91 -9.34 12.68
C GLY A 51 14.64 -8.60 13.16
N LEU A 52 13.50 -8.88 12.53
CA LEU A 52 12.20 -8.27 12.82
C LEU A 52 11.38 -9.14 13.78
N PRO A 53 10.44 -8.55 14.55
CA PRO A 53 9.53 -9.31 15.40
C PRO A 53 8.61 -10.23 14.58
N PRO A 54 8.04 -11.27 15.22
CA PRO A 54 7.02 -12.11 14.58
C PRO A 54 5.85 -11.31 14.03
N PHE A 55 5.25 -11.82 12.97
CA PHE A 55 4.02 -11.27 12.42
C PHE A 55 2.89 -11.31 13.45
N GLN A 56 2.12 -10.23 13.49
CA GLN A 56 0.94 -10.09 14.31
C GLN A 56 -0.16 -9.47 13.46
N TYR A 57 -1.35 -10.05 13.54
CA TYR A 57 -2.52 -9.42 12.97
C TYR A 57 -2.84 -8.14 13.74
N LYS A 58 -3.18 -7.11 12.99
CA LYS A 58 -3.77 -5.90 13.52
C LYS A 58 -5.26 -6.09 13.79
N THR A 59 -5.77 -5.32 14.73
CA THR A 59 -7.20 -5.07 14.88
C THR A 59 -7.75 -4.31 13.66
N VAL A 60 -9.08 -4.32 13.48
CA VAL A 60 -9.74 -3.58 12.40
C VAL A 60 -9.47 -2.07 12.54
N GLU A 61 -9.48 -1.56 13.77
CA GLU A 61 -9.23 -0.16 14.09
C GLU A 61 -7.80 0.26 13.72
N GLN A 62 -6.80 -0.56 14.07
CA GLN A 62 -5.42 -0.35 13.64
C GLN A 62 -5.26 -0.42 12.12
N GLY A 63 -6.08 -1.23 11.46
CA GLY A 63 -6.12 -1.31 10.00
C GLY A 63 -6.67 -0.07 9.32
N ALA A 64 -7.70 0.53 9.89
CA ALA A 64 -8.29 1.78 9.39
C ALA A 64 -7.40 3.00 9.67
N ALA A 65 -6.51 2.93 10.66
CA ALA A 65 -5.73 4.06 11.16
C ALA A 65 -4.96 4.81 10.06
N THR A 66 -4.24 4.10 9.16
CA THR A 66 -3.47 4.74 8.09
C THR A 66 -4.37 5.52 7.13
N SER A 67 -5.55 4.99 6.79
CA SER A 67 -6.51 5.67 5.93
C SER A 67 -7.02 6.96 6.57
N VAL A 68 -7.37 6.90 7.86
CA VAL A 68 -7.84 8.07 8.63
C VAL A 68 -6.73 9.10 8.77
N TRP A 69 -5.52 8.67 9.12
CA TRP A 69 -4.35 9.55 9.24
C TRP A 69 -4.04 10.26 7.92
N ALA A 70 -3.96 9.52 6.81
CA ALA A 70 -3.62 10.08 5.51
C ALA A 70 -4.68 11.06 4.99
N ALA A 71 -5.96 10.82 5.32
CA ALA A 71 -7.07 11.66 4.87
C ALA A 71 -7.28 12.92 5.71
N LEU A 72 -7.03 12.86 7.03
CA LEU A 72 -7.48 13.88 7.97
C LEU A 72 -6.37 14.55 8.80
N VAL A 73 -5.21 13.92 8.92
CA VAL A 73 -4.15 14.35 9.86
C VAL A 73 -2.87 14.74 9.13
N ALA A 74 -2.48 13.94 8.13
CA ALA A 74 -1.26 14.18 7.39
C ALA A 74 -1.34 15.45 6.54
N ASP A 75 -0.20 16.13 6.38
CA ASP A 75 -0.08 17.22 5.42
C ASP A 75 -0.27 16.66 3.99
N ALA A 76 -1.22 17.24 3.24
CA ALA A 76 -1.57 16.79 1.90
C ALA A 76 -0.40 16.88 0.91
N ASP A 77 0.49 17.87 1.09
CA ASP A 77 1.70 18.04 0.29
C ASP A 77 2.74 16.96 0.57
N ALA A 78 2.82 16.52 1.83
CA ALA A 78 3.71 15.45 2.23
C ALA A 78 3.28 14.07 1.70
N VAL A 79 1.97 13.79 1.61
CA VAL A 79 1.46 12.44 1.29
C VAL A 79 0.94 12.25 -0.13
N GLY A 80 0.62 13.33 -0.85
CA GLY A 80 0.08 13.18 -2.20
C GLY A 80 1.10 12.57 -3.17
N GLY A 81 0.65 11.60 -3.96
CA GLY A 81 1.47 10.77 -4.82
C GLY A 81 2.31 9.74 -4.07
N ARG A 82 2.10 9.54 -2.76
CA ARG A 82 2.89 8.63 -1.91
C ARG A 82 2.10 7.41 -1.44
N TYR A 83 2.85 6.38 -1.05
CA TYR A 83 2.35 5.17 -0.40
C TYR A 83 2.57 5.31 1.10
N CYS A 84 1.54 5.05 1.88
CA CYS A 84 1.58 5.19 3.32
C CYS A 84 1.24 3.86 3.99
N GLU A 85 1.92 3.58 5.10
CA GLU A 85 1.65 2.44 5.96
C GLU A 85 1.92 2.87 7.41
N ASP A 86 1.33 2.19 8.39
CA ASP A 86 1.56 2.47 9.81
C ASP A 86 1.56 3.97 10.17
N CYS A 87 0.56 4.71 9.65
CA CYS A 87 0.38 6.15 9.83
C CYS A 87 1.62 7.02 9.46
N HIS A 88 2.39 6.63 8.45
CA HIS A 88 3.46 7.45 7.88
C HIS A 88 3.66 7.17 6.38
N VAL A 89 4.44 8.01 5.70
CA VAL A 89 4.88 7.75 4.32
C VAL A 89 5.93 6.64 4.33
N ALA A 90 5.65 5.54 3.65
CA ALA A 90 6.54 4.38 3.65
C ALA A 90 7.88 4.69 2.98
N GLN A 91 8.95 4.09 3.49
CA GLN A 91 10.26 4.16 2.86
C GLN A 91 10.31 3.30 1.60
N VAL A 92 11.18 3.65 0.65
CA VAL A 92 11.46 2.77 -0.49
C VAL A 92 12.28 1.59 0.00
N ALA A 93 11.82 0.37 -0.29
CA ALA A 93 12.47 -0.87 0.11
C ALA A 93 12.76 -1.72 -1.14
N ASP A 94 14.05 -1.91 -1.45
CA ASP A 94 14.57 -2.62 -2.63
C ASP A 94 14.96 -4.08 -2.36
N GLY A 95 14.71 -4.59 -1.15
CA GLY A 95 15.04 -5.97 -0.76
C GLY A 95 13.91 -6.99 -0.86
N GLU A 96 14.25 -8.26 -0.64
CA GLU A 96 13.35 -9.44 -0.59
C GLU A 96 12.40 -9.46 0.63
N GLY A 97 12.43 -8.43 1.48
CA GLY A 97 11.60 -8.36 2.68
C GLY A 97 10.11 -8.37 2.36
N LEU A 98 9.36 -9.27 2.99
CA LEU A 98 7.91 -9.42 2.77
C LEU A 98 7.06 -8.40 3.52
N ARG A 99 7.66 -7.49 4.29
CA ARG A 99 6.96 -6.50 5.12
C ARG A 99 7.57 -5.12 4.96
N GLY A 100 6.68 -4.15 4.90
CA GLY A 100 7.01 -2.74 4.98
C GLY A 100 7.68 -2.19 3.73
N GLY A 101 7.52 -0.89 3.56
CA GLY A 101 8.07 -0.13 2.47
C GLY A 101 7.31 -0.30 1.16
N VAL A 102 7.66 0.57 0.21
CA VAL A 102 7.15 0.54 -1.14
C VAL A 102 8.26 0.11 -2.09
N ARG A 103 7.95 -0.77 -3.04
CA ARG A 103 8.90 -1.17 -4.08
C ARG A 103 9.16 0.01 -5.03
N PRO A 104 10.40 0.22 -5.49
CA PRO A 104 10.72 1.30 -6.44
C PRO A 104 9.79 1.28 -7.68
N ASP A 105 9.56 0.09 -8.21
CA ASP A 105 8.69 -0.16 -9.36
C ASP A 105 7.23 0.28 -9.15
N ALA A 106 6.74 0.30 -7.91
CA ALA A 106 5.37 0.69 -7.59
C ALA A 106 5.18 2.22 -7.56
N ILE A 107 6.28 2.98 -7.54
CA ILE A 107 6.27 4.45 -7.55
C ILE A 107 6.94 5.04 -8.81
N ASP A 108 7.23 4.22 -9.81
CA ASP A 108 7.79 4.62 -11.08
C ASP A 108 6.77 5.48 -11.88
N PRO A 109 7.10 6.75 -12.20
CA PRO A 109 6.18 7.65 -12.88
C PRO A 109 5.90 7.27 -14.33
N ASP A 110 6.85 6.64 -15.02
CA ASP A 110 6.70 6.26 -16.42
C ASP A 110 5.80 5.03 -16.53
N ARG A 111 5.99 4.05 -15.64
CA ARG A 111 5.08 2.90 -15.53
C ARG A 111 3.68 3.31 -15.13
N ALA A 112 3.55 4.25 -14.19
CA ALA A 112 2.25 4.76 -13.77
C ALA A 112 1.50 5.45 -14.93
N SER A 113 2.22 6.26 -15.72
CA SER A 113 1.66 6.90 -16.92
C SER A 113 1.24 5.87 -17.97
N ALA A 114 2.07 4.86 -18.23
CA ALA A 114 1.77 3.82 -19.20
C ALA A 114 0.54 2.97 -18.79
N LEU A 115 0.45 2.62 -17.50
CA LEU A 115 -0.70 1.90 -16.96
C LEU A 115 -1.99 2.71 -17.10
N TRP A 116 -1.95 4.02 -16.84
CA TRP A 116 -3.10 4.90 -17.00
C TRP A 116 -3.60 4.94 -18.44
N SER A 117 -2.70 5.17 -19.41
CA SER A 117 -3.08 5.16 -20.83
C SER A 117 -3.69 3.82 -21.25
N LYS A 118 -3.17 2.71 -20.73
CA LYS A 118 -3.74 1.40 -21.01
C LYS A 118 -5.12 1.22 -20.36
N ALA A 119 -5.31 1.71 -19.13
CA ALA A 119 -6.59 1.68 -18.45
C ALA A 119 -7.65 2.47 -19.23
N GLU A 120 -7.33 3.69 -19.68
CA GLU A 120 -8.19 4.53 -20.53
C GLU A 120 -8.61 3.80 -21.82
N GLU A 121 -7.68 3.13 -22.50
CA GLU A 121 -7.98 2.30 -23.68
C GLU A 121 -8.97 1.16 -23.33
N MET A 122 -8.75 0.47 -22.22
CA MET A 122 -9.55 -0.68 -21.81
C MET A 122 -10.97 -0.30 -21.38
N VAL A 123 -11.15 0.86 -20.73
CA VAL A 123 -12.47 1.32 -20.27
C VAL A 123 -13.18 2.22 -21.28
N GLY A 124 -12.47 2.74 -22.29
CA GLY A 124 -13.03 3.61 -23.32
C GLY A 124 -13.27 5.06 -22.89
N GLU A 125 -12.61 5.52 -21.81
CA GLU A 125 -12.77 6.85 -21.21
C GLU A 125 -11.43 7.61 -21.18
N ARG A 126 -11.47 8.93 -21.03
CA ARG A 126 -10.27 9.78 -20.88
C ARG A 126 -10.45 10.79 -19.75
N TYR A 127 -9.39 11.03 -18.98
CA TYR A 127 -9.42 11.85 -17.76
C TYR A 127 -8.29 12.91 -17.68
#